data_AF-A0A9E0MJJ1-F1
#
_entry.id   AF-A0A9E0MJJ1-F1
#
_cell.length_a   1.000
_cell.length_b   1.000
_cell.length_c   1.000
_cell.angle_alpha   90.00
_cell.angle_beta   90.00
_cell.angle_gamma   90.00
#
_symmetry.space_group_name_H-M   'P 1'
#
loop_
_entity.id
_entity.type
_entity.pdbx_description
1 polymer ?
#
loop_
_entity_poly.entity_id
_entity_poly.type
_entity_poly.pdbx_seq_one_letter_code
_entity_poly.pdbx_strand_id
1 'polypeptide(L)'
;MGAQARRQRARALVATHLGRLYNFAFRMAMDERRAGRVVEDTFARAWVDLDGVPPDDREAELHLLKLAMAVAAERLSRSPEVNFDILDETLRNEATRTDVVRSLSDPQRDLLLWDLKQGCMTSVINCLGPGERAAFIAAQILKLGDDDAAAALGVTVSAYRVRLSRARQKIGDYLAPRCEHVDPMNPCRCPARVGTALRKGFIPPPTPPVGGAVSLRRPPSPYGRYGAGPGADDAPQRDIAAIYGGLPAPEPPAELRARLDAAIDQAIG
;
A
#
# COMPACT_ATOMS: atom_id res chain seq x y z
N MET A 1 22.04 -27.14 -1.71
CA MET A 1 20.75 -27.88 -1.82
C MET A 1 20.59 -28.44 -3.24
N GLY A 2 19.96 -29.60 -3.44
CA GLY A 2 19.62 -30.10 -4.79
C GLY A 2 18.54 -29.24 -5.47
N ALA A 3 18.43 -29.29 -6.80
CA ALA A 3 17.54 -28.43 -7.59
C ALA A 3 16.07 -28.48 -7.12
N GLN A 4 15.55 -29.67 -6.84
CA GLN A 4 14.18 -29.85 -6.32
C GLN A 4 13.97 -29.18 -4.96
N ALA A 5 14.92 -29.32 -4.04
CA ALA A 5 14.86 -28.69 -2.73
C ALA A 5 14.93 -27.15 -2.84
N ARG A 6 15.74 -26.62 -3.77
CA ARG A 6 15.80 -25.18 -4.06
C ARG A 6 14.47 -24.66 -4.60
N ARG A 7 13.83 -25.36 -5.54
CA ARG A 7 12.49 -25.01 -6.05
C ARG A 7 11.44 -25.01 -4.94
N GLN A 8 11.43 -26.04 -4.10
CA GLN A 8 10.49 -26.13 -2.98
C GLN A 8 10.65 -24.96 -2.00
N ARG A 9 11.90 -24.62 -1.66
CA ARG A 9 12.20 -23.47 -0.80
C ARG A 9 11.76 -22.14 -1.43
N ALA A 10 12.04 -21.92 -2.72
CA ALA A 10 11.60 -20.72 -3.41
C ALA A 10 10.07 -20.57 -3.42
N ARG A 11 9.34 -21.67 -3.67
CA ARG A 11 7.87 -21.67 -3.63
C ARG A 11 7.33 -21.39 -2.22
N ALA A 12 7.99 -21.90 -1.18
CA ALA A 12 7.64 -21.60 0.21
C ALA A 12 7.80 -20.10 0.52
N LEU A 13 8.94 -19.50 0.13
CA LEU A 13 9.16 -18.06 0.32
C LEU A 13 8.10 -17.20 -0.39
N VAL A 14 7.72 -17.56 -1.62
CA VAL A 14 6.64 -16.86 -2.34
C VAL A 14 5.30 -17.03 -1.61
N ALA A 15 4.97 -18.25 -1.18
CA ALA A 15 3.72 -18.51 -0.46
C ALA A 15 3.61 -17.70 0.83
N THR A 16 4.70 -17.58 1.59
CA THR A 16 4.73 -16.89 2.89
C THR A 16 4.80 -15.37 2.74
N HIS A 17 5.68 -14.85 1.86
CA HIS A 17 6.05 -13.43 1.91
C HIS A 17 5.45 -12.57 0.79
N LEU A 18 4.83 -13.15 -0.25
CA LEU A 18 4.33 -12.41 -1.42
C LEU A 18 3.38 -11.27 -1.04
N GLY A 19 2.38 -11.52 -0.19
CA GLY A 19 1.38 -10.50 0.15
C GLY A 19 2.00 -9.27 0.82
N ARG A 20 2.98 -9.48 1.70
CA ARG A 20 3.64 -8.41 2.46
C ARG A 20 4.66 -7.65 1.62
N LEU A 21 5.43 -8.35 0.79
CA LEU A 21 6.32 -7.76 -0.21
C LEU A 21 5.55 -6.94 -1.23
N TYR A 22 4.43 -7.47 -1.71
CA TYR A 22 3.57 -6.76 -2.66
C TYR A 22 2.96 -5.51 -2.04
N ASN A 23 2.49 -5.56 -0.78
CA ASN A 23 2.03 -4.37 -0.08
C ASN A 23 3.13 -3.31 0.00
N PHE A 24 4.36 -3.68 0.37
CA PHE A 24 5.50 -2.75 0.37
C PHE A 24 5.73 -2.14 -1.03
N ALA A 25 5.84 -2.98 -2.06
CA ALA A 25 6.10 -2.55 -3.43
C ALA A 25 4.98 -1.66 -4.00
N PHE A 26 3.72 -2.00 -3.72
CA PHE A 26 2.56 -1.22 -4.13
C PHE A 26 2.55 0.17 -3.50
N ARG A 27 2.82 0.26 -2.20
CA ARG A 27 2.89 1.55 -1.49
C ARG A 27 4.08 2.39 -1.96
N MET A 28 5.16 1.74 -2.39
CA MET A 28 6.32 2.41 -2.98
C MET A 28 6.08 2.90 -4.40
N ALA A 29 5.30 2.18 -5.22
CA ALA A 29 5.17 2.46 -6.65
C ALA A 29 3.86 3.16 -7.07
N MET A 30 2.79 3.05 -6.28
CA MET A 30 1.42 3.50 -6.60
C MET A 30 0.82 2.92 -7.89
N ASP A 31 1.43 1.88 -8.46
CA ASP A 31 0.98 1.27 -9.70
C ASP A 31 1.17 -0.24 -9.59
N GLU A 32 0.12 -0.99 -9.92
CA GLU A 32 0.08 -2.45 -9.84
C GLU A 32 1.18 -3.09 -10.69
N ARG A 33 1.37 -2.60 -11.92
CA ARG A 33 2.35 -3.17 -12.85
C ARG A 33 3.78 -2.92 -12.38
N ARG A 34 4.08 -1.71 -11.89
CA ARG A 34 5.39 -1.36 -11.30
C ARG A 34 5.64 -2.15 -10.02
N ALA A 35 4.64 -2.28 -9.15
CA ALA A 35 4.73 -3.07 -7.93
C ALA A 35 5.03 -4.55 -8.23
N GLY A 36 4.30 -5.14 -9.18
CA GLY A 36 4.52 -6.50 -9.65
C GLY A 36 5.96 -6.70 -10.15
N ARG A 37 6.48 -5.79 -10.97
CA ARG A 37 7.88 -5.86 -11.45
C ARG A 37 8.90 -5.77 -10.32
N VAL A 38 8.68 -4.89 -9.33
CA VAL A 38 9.57 -4.81 -8.15
C VAL A 38 9.58 -6.15 -7.40
N VAL A 39 8.42 -6.77 -7.20
CA VAL A 39 8.32 -8.08 -6.53
C VAL A 39 9.02 -9.18 -7.33
N GLU A 40 8.80 -9.25 -8.64
CA GLU A 40 9.45 -10.23 -9.52
C GLU A 40 10.98 -10.11 -9.48
N ASP A 41 11.50 -8.90 -9.65
CA ASP A 41 12.95 -8.65 -9.59
C ASP A 41 13.54 -8.92 -8.20
N THR A 42 12.76 -8.69 -7.14
CA THR A 42 13.17 -8.99 -5.76
C THR A 42 13.39 -10.48 -5.59
N PHE A 43 12.40 -11.28 -5.98
CA PHE A 43 12.54 -12.73 -5.91
C PHE A 43 13.58 -13.25 -6.92
N ALA A 44 13.74 -12.60 -8.08
CA ALA A 44 14.82 -12.88 -9.04
C ALA A 44 16.19 -12.83 -8.39
N ARG A 45 16.47 -11.77 -7.64
CA ARG A 45 17.72 -11.64 -6.88
C ARG A 45 17.82 -12.69 -5.77
N ALA A 46 16.71 -12.99 -5.09
CA ALA A 46 16.68 -14.01 -4.05
C ALA A 46 16.96 -15.42 -4.60
N TRP A 47 16.53 -15.76 -5.82
CA TRP A 47 16.80 -17.09 -6.41
C TRP A 47 18.28 -17.28 -6.77
N VAL A 48 18.97 -16.20 -7.16
CA VAL A 48 20.41 -16.22 -7.47
C VAL A 48 21.21 -16.64 -6.24
N ASP A 49 20.94 -16.06 -5.07
CA ASP A 49 21.56 -16.42 -3.80
C ASP A 49 20.53 -16.96 -2.79
N LEU A 50 19.84 -18.04 -3.19
CA LEU A 50 18.79 -18.62 -2.34
C LEU A 50 19.35 -19.17 -1.02
N ASP A 51 20.59 -19.65 -1.04
CA ASP A 51 21.25 -20.19 0.15
C ASP A 51 21.63 -19.07 1.15
N GLY A 52 21.85 -17.83 0.68
CA GLY A 52 22.06 -16.64 1.49
C GLY A 52 20.79 -16.01 2.09
N VAL A 53 19.60 -16.40 1.62
CA VAL A 53 18.36 -16.05 2.31
C VAL A 53 18.34 -16.78 3.66
N PRO A 54 18.01 -16.14 4.79
CA PRO A 54 17.87 -16.83 6.06
C PRO A 54 16.81 -17.94 6.04
N PRO A 55 16.96 -19.01 6.82
CA PRO A 55 15.94 -20.06 6.93
C PRO A 55 14.79 -19.69 7.87
N ASP A 56 15.00 -18.76 8.81
CA ASP A 56 13.95 -18.22 9.68
C ASP A 56 13.04 -17.27 8.89
N ASP A 57 11.72 -17.42 9.04
CA ASP A 57 10.73 -16.66 8.26
C ASP A 57 10.82 -15.15 8.52
N ARG A 58 11.09 -14.72 9.76
CA ARG A 58 11.20 -13.28 10.07
C ARG A 58 12.48 -12.71 9.46
N GLU A 59 13.60 -13.39 9.61
CA GLU A 59 14.86 -12.96 9.02
C GLU A 59 14.81 -12.97 7.48
N ALA A 60 14.15 -13.96 6.88
CA ALA A 60 13.89 -14.05 5.44
C ALA A 60 13.03 -12.89 4.96
N GLU A 61 11.97 -12.51 5.70
CA GLU A 61 11.16 -11.35 5.38
C GLU A 61 11.99 -10.06 5.34
N LEU A 62 12.80 -9.81 6.38
CA LEU A 62 13.65 -8.61 6.45
C LEU A 62 14.68 -8.59 5.32
N HIS A 63 15.26 -9.75 4.98
CA HIS A 63 16.17 -9.91 3.87
C HIS A 63 15.48 -9.57 2.53
N LEU A 64 14.29 -10.12 2.29
CA LEU A 64 13.53 -9.86 1.06
C LEU A 64 13.07 -8.40 0.96
N LEU A 65 12.67 -7.76 2.06
CA LEU A 65 12.35 -6.33 2.08
C LEU A 65 13.57 -5.46 1.75
N LYS A 66 14.76 -5.86 2.23
CA LYS A 66 16.03 -5.19 1.88
C LYS A 66 16.34 -5.29 0.40
N LEU A 67 16.16 -6.46 -0.20
CA LEU A 67 16.27 -6.64 -1.65
C LEU A 67 15.22 -5.80 -2.39
N ALA A 68 13.98 -5.79 -1.91
CA ALA A 68 12.90 -5.00 -2.52
C ALA A 68 13.19 -3.49 -2.48
N MET A 69 13.77 -2.99 -1.39
CA MET A 69 14.20 -1.59 -1.30
C MET A 69 15.29 -1.27 -2.33
N ALA A 70 16.28 -2.16 -2.51
CA ALA A 70 17.32 -1.97 -3.52
C ALA A 70 16.73 -1.96 -4.94
N VAL A 71 15.87 -2.94 -5.27
CA VAL A 71 15.16 -3.02 -6.55
C VAL A 71 14.31 -1.77 -6.78
N ALA A 72 13.55 -1.34 -5.78
CA ALA A 72 12.72 -0.14 -5.87
C ALA A 72 13.56 1.12 -6.14
N ALA A 73 14.73 1.26 -5.51
CA ALA A 73 15.63 2.39 -5.74
C ALA A 73 16.21 2.42 -7.17
N GLU A 74 16.32 1.27 -7.83
CA GLU A 74 16.78 1.16 -9.21
C GLU A 74 15.66 1.35 -10.24
N ARG A 75 14.46 0.82 -9.96
CA ARG A 75 13.34 0.78 -10.90
C ARG A 75 12.40 1.98 -10.81
N LEU A 76 12.29 2.60 -9.64
CA LEU A 76 11.38 3.72 -9.39
C LEU A 76 12.12 5.05 -9.50
N SER A 77 11.34 6.13 -9.66
CA SER A 77 11.90 7.48 -9.73
C SER A 77 12.64 7.85 -8.44
N ARG A 78 13.79 8.52 -8.59
CA ARG A 78 14.56 9.06 -7.47
C ARG A 78 13.89 10.26 -6.80
N SER A 79 12.94 10.89 -7.49
CA SER A 79 12.13 12.00 -7.00
C SER A 79 10.65 11.62 -6.98
N PRO A 80 9.85 12.18 -6.04
CA PRO A 80 8.41 11.99 -6.04
C PRO A 80 7.80 12.39 -7.40
N GLU A 81 7.04 11.48 -8.01
CA GLU A 81 6.32 11.73 -9.27
C GLU A 81 4.99 12.47 -9.04
N VAL A 82 4.54 12.52 -7.78
CA VAL A 82 3.41 13.32 -7.32
C VAL A 82 3.84 14.19 -6.15
N ASN A 83 3.15 15.29 -5.94
CA ASN A 83 3.32 16.16 -4.77
C ASN A 83 1.96 16.56 -4.19
N PHE A 84 1.98 17.28 -3.08
CA PHE A 84 0.76 17.68 -2.38
C PHE A 84 -0.14 18.61 -3.22
N ASP A 85 0.45 19.51 -4.01
CA ASP A 85 -0.30 20.44 -4.86
C ASP A 85 -1.07 19.71 -5.97
N ILE A 86 -0.41 18.77 -6.67
CA ILE A 86 -1.03 17.91 -7.68
C ILE A 86 -2.18 17.11 -7.07
N LEU A 87 -1.99 16.58 -5.85
CA LEU A 87 -3.04 15.82 -5.15
C LEU A 87 -4.23 16.71 -4.78
N ASP A 88 -3.98 17.95 -4.35
CA ASP A 88 -5.01 18.93 -4.02
C ASP A 88 -5.81 19.34 -5.27
N GLU A 89 -5.15 19.60 -6.40
CA GLU A 89 -5.80 19.87 -7.70
C GLU A 89 -6.58 18.67 -8.22
N THR A 90 -6.08 17.46 -7.97
CA THR A 90 -6.70 16.23 -8.44
C THR A 90 -7.98 15.93 -7.68
N LEU A 91 -7.96 16.01 -6.34
CA LEU A 91 -9.03 15.47 -5.49
C LEU A 91 -9.64 16.44 -4.48
N ARG A 92 -8.99 17.56 -4.12
CA ARG A 92 -9.32 18.28 -2.85
C ARG A 92 -9.74 19.74 -3.01
N ASN A 93 -9.74 20.33 -4.20
CA ASN A 93 -10.27 21.69 -4.41
C ASN A 93 -11.83 21.76 -4.34
N GLU A 94 -12.45 22.92 -4.18
CA GLU A 94 -13.93 23.01 -4.13
C GLU A 94 -14.60 22.53 -5.42
N ALA A 95 -13.99 22.80 -6.57
CA ALA A 95 -14.47 22.40 -7.89
C ALA A 95 -14.51 20.87 -8.10
N THR A 96 -13.85 20.09 -7.24
CA THR A 96 -13.83 18.62 -7.31
C THR A 96 -14.86 17.96 -6.39
N ARG A 97 -15.78 18.72 -5.78
CA ARG A 97 -16.91 18.16 -5.02
C ARG A 97 -17.99 17.63 -5.95
N THR A 98 -18.56 16.49 -5.60
CA THR A 98 -19.57 15.80 -6.42
C THR A 98 -20.62 15.10 -5.55
N ASP A 99 -21.80 14.89 -6.11
CA ASP A 99 -22.95 14.32 -5.40
C ASP A 99 -23.16 12.83 -5.72
N VAL A 100 -22.25 12.22 -6.50
CA VAL A 100 -22.33 10.86 -7.06
C VAL A 100 -22.60 9.79 -6.00
N VAL A 101 -22.10 9.99 -4.78
CA VAL A 101 -22.27 9.01 -3.71
C VAL A 101 -23.71 8.87 -3.24
N ARG A 102 -24.56 9.90 -3.45
CA ARG A 102 -25.99 9.84 -3.09
C ARG A 102 -26.79 8.88 -3.96
N SER A 103 -26.30 8.53 -5.15
CA SER A 103 -26.98 7.63 -6.10
C SER A 103 -26.49 6.19 -6.04
N LEU A 104 -25.56 5.84 -5.15
CA LEU A 104 -25.00 4.49 -5.01
C LEU A 104 -25.72 3.69 -3.93
N SER A 105 -25.82 2.37 -4.13
CA SER A 105 -26.23 1.45 -3.05
C SER A 105 -25.21 1.44 -1.92
N ASP A 106 -25.62 1.09 -0.69
CA ASP A 106 -24.72 1.07 0.47
C ASP A 106 -23.45 0.21 0.25
N PRO A 107 -23.52 -1.02 -0.30
CA PRO A 107 -22.31 -1.83 -0.53
C PRO A 107 -21.37 -1.24 -1.59
N GLN A 108 -21.91 -0.70 -2.69
CA GLN A 108 -21.11 -0.09 -3.75
C GLN A 108 -20.46 1.20 -3.27
N ARG A 109 -21.20 1.99 -2.48
CA ARG A 109 -20.68 3.19 -1.84
C ARG A 109 -19.51 2.85 -0.92
N ASP A 110 -19.68 1.87 -0.04
CA ASP A 110 -18.67 1.50 0.95
C ASP A 110 -17.38 1.02 0.27
N LEU A 111 -17.49 0.23 -0.81
CA LEU A 111 -16.34 -0.19 -1.64
C LEU A 111 -15.63 1.00 -2.31
N LEU A 112 -16.35 1.93 -2.92
CA LEU A 112 -15.71 3.07 -3.61
C LEU A 112 -15.11 4.08 -2.63
N LEU A 113 -15.73 4.28 -1.46
CA LEU A 113 -15.13 5.06 -0.38
C LEU A 113 -13.84 4.41 0.12
N TRP A 114 -13.82 3.08 0.16
CA TRP A 114 -12.66 2.30 0.53
C TRP A 114 -11.53 2.44 -0.50
N ASP A 115 -11.81 2.26 -1.79
CA ASP A 115 -10.83 2.43 -2.88
C ASP A 115 -10.25 3.85 -2.86
N LEU A 116 -11.12 4.84 -2.66
CA LEU A 116 -10.71 6.23 -2.56
C LEU A 116 -9.79 6.47 -1.36
N LYS A 117 -10.12 5.93 -0.19
CA LYS A 117 -9.26 6.03 1.00
C LYS A 117 -7.91 5.37 0.73
N GLN A 118 -7.88 4.16 0.15
CA GLN A 118 -6.64 3.48 -0.19
C GLN A 118 -5.77 4.27 -1.17
N GLY A 119 -6.37 4.75 -2.27
CA GLY A 119 -5.68 5.53 -3.28
C GLY A 119 -5.15 6.85 -2.72
N CYS A 120 -5.99 7.58 -1.97
CA CYS A 120 -5.64 8.87 -1.36
C CYS A 120 -4.49 8.72 -0.36
N MET A 121 -4.57 7.76 0.55
CA MET A 121 -3.54 7.55 1.57
C MET A 121 -2.22 7.06 0.93
N THR A 122 -2.30 6.18 -0.09
CA THR A 122 -1.11 5.78 -0.85
C THR A 122 -0.50 6.98 -1.59
N SER A 123 -1.32 7.86 -2.16
CA SER A 123 -0.85 9.06 -2.85
C SER A 123 -0.14 10.04 -1.93
N VAL A 124 -0.65 10.23 -0.71
CA VAL A 124 -0.01 11.06 0.33
C VAL A 124 1.39 10.52 0.66
N ILE A 125 1.55 9.21 0.85
CA ILE A 125 2.85 8.58 1.09
C ILE A 125 3.80 8.82 -0.09
N ASN A 126 3.29 8.77 -1.31
CA ASN A 126 4.10 8.95 -2.51
C ASN A 126 4.50 10.39 -2.81
N CYS A 127 3.94 11.37 -2.10
CA CYS A 127 4.45 12.75 -2.10
C CYS A 127 5.78 12.87 -1.33
N LEU A 128 6.13 11.87 -0.50
CA LEU A 128 7.39 11.81 0.21
C LEU A 128 8.53 11.33 -0.71
N GLY A 129 9.74 11.77 -0.40
CA GLY A 129 10.96 11.26 -1.03
C GLY A 129 11.15 9.76 -0.75
N PRO A 130 11.81 8.99 -1.64
CA PRO A 130 11.85 7.52 -1.54
C PRO A 130 12.31 6.96 -0.20
N GLY A 131 13.30 7.59 0.45
CA GLY A 131 13.79 7.14 1.75
C GLY A 131 12.82 7.41 2.92
N GLU A 132 12.14 8.55 2.91
CA GLU A 132 11.10 8.90 3.88
C GLU A 132 9.86 8.03 3.67
N ARG A 133 9.49 7.81 2.41
CA ARG A 133 8.41 6.91 1.97
C ARG A 133 8.61 5.50 2.52
N ALA A 134 9.78 4.91 2.27
CA ALA A 134 10.09 3.56 2.72
C ALA A 134 10.11 3.44 4.26
N ALA A 135 10.67 4.44 4.96
CA ALA A 135 10.67 4.48 6.42
C ALA A 135 9.24 4.53 6.98
N PHE A 136 8.36 5.34 6.37
CA PHE A 136 6.96 5.45 6.79
C PHE A 136 6.18 4.15 6.55
N ILE A 137 6.37 3.51 5.40
CA ILE A 137 5.72 2.23 5.07
C ILE A 137 6.16 1.14 6.05
N ALA A 138 7.47 1.03 6.33
CA ALA A 138 8.00 0.05 7.28
C ALA A 138 7.38 0.22 8.68
N ALA A 139 7.29 1.47 9.17
CA ALA A 139 6.74 1.76 10.49
C ALA A 139 5.22 1.59 10.58
N GLN A 140 4.47 2.15 9.63
CA GLN A 140 3.02 2.34 9.78
C GLN A 140 2.20 1.27 9.09
N ILE A 141 2.70 0.70 7.99
CA ILE A 141 1.98 -0.30 7.19
C ILE A 141 2.46 -1.70 7.55
N LEU A 142 3.78 -1.92 7.57
CA LEU A 142 4.36 -3.22 7.93
C LEU A 142 4.47 -3.41 9.45
N LYS A 143 4.39 -2.34 10.24
CA LYS A 143 4.45 -2.36 11.71
C LYS A 143 5.75 -2.99 12.23
N LEU A 144 6.87 -2.74 11.54
CA LEU A 144 8.18 -3.18 11.97
C LEU A 144 8.70 -2.30 13.11
N GLY A 145 9.44 -2.92 14.04
CA GLY A 145 10.22 -2.18 15.04
C GLY A 145 11.36 -1.40 14.39
N ASP A 146 11.91 -0.42 15.10
CA ASP A 146 12.96 0.48 14.56
C ASP A 146 14.17 -0.27 14.01
N ASP A 147 14.64 -1.31 14.71
CA ASP A 147 15.84 -2.08 14.34
C ASP A 147 15.58 -2.93 13.09
N ASP A 148 14.45 -3.66 13.07
CA ASP A 148 13.99 -4.46 11.93
C ASP A 148 13.75 -3.57 10.70
N ALA A 149 13.12 -2.42 10.88
CA ALA A 149 12.86 -1.47 9.80
C ALA A 149 14.17 -0.90 9.23
N ALA A 150 15.15 -0.57 10.08
CA ALA A 150 16.46 -0.11 9.64
C ALA A 150 17.20 -1.21 8.85
N ALA A 151 17.17 -2.45 9.34
CA ALA A 151 17.76 -3.61 8.66
C ALA A 151 17.09 -3.88 7.30
N ALA A 152 15.76 -3.89 7.25
CA ALA A 152 14.95 -4.07 6.05
C ALA A 152 15.14 -2.94 5.02
N LEU A 153 15.54 -1.74 5.44
CA LEU A 153 15.81 -0.63 4.53
C LEU A 153 17.29 -0.45 4.20
N GLY A 154 18.18 -1.27 4.79
CA GLY A 154 19.62 -1.20 4.57
C GLY A 154 20.26 0.09 5.07
N VAL A 155 19.76 0.67 6.17
CA VAL A 155 20.28 1.92 6.75
C VAL A 155 20.54 1.78 8.26
N THR A 156 21.22 2.76 8.84
CA THR A 156 21.38 2.82 10.30
C THR A 156 20.05 3.16 10.98
N VAL A 157 19.87 2.70 12.22
CA VAL A 157 18.70 3.02 13.05
C VAL A 157 18.54 4.54 13.22
N SER A 158 19.65 5.26 13.37
CA SER A 158 19.64 6.73 13.46
C SER A 158 19.10 7.39 12.17
N ALA A 159 19.57 6.94 11.00
CA ALA A 159 19.11 7.46 9.72
C ALA A 159 17.63 7.12 9.48
N TYR A 160 17.20 5.91 9.85
CA TYR A 160 15.80 5.50 9.80
C TYR A 160 14.91 6.42 10.65
N ARG A 161 15.28 6.66 11.93
CA ARG A 161 14.50 7.53 12.84
C ARG A 161 14.35 8.95 12.30
N VAL A 162 15.42 9.51 11.73
CA VAL A 162 15.37 10.84 11.09
C VAL A 162 14.41 10.85 9.91
N ARG A 163 14.48 9.85 9.03
CA ARG A 163 13.57 9.72 7.88
C ARG A 163 12.11 9.57 8.32
N LEU A 164 11.85 8.73 9.33
CA LEU A 164 10.51 8.50 9.86
C LEU A 164 9.93 9.76 10.51
N SER A 165 10.72 10.48 11.30
CA SER A 165 10.31 11.75 11.91
C SER A 165 9.90 12.77 10.84
N ARG A 166 10.72 12.96 9.80
CA ARG A 166 10.40 13.86 8.67
C ARG A 166 9.15 13.43 7.91
N ALA A 167 9.00 12.12 7.67
CA ALA A 167 7.81 11.58 7.01
C ALA A 167 6.52 11.87 7.82
N ARG A 168 6.55 11.61 9.13
CA ARG A 168 5.43 11.89 10.04
C ARG A 168 5.08 13.37 10.06
N GLN A 169 6.07 14.25 10.13
CA GLN A 169 5.85 15.70 10.11
C GLN A 169 5.15 16.13 8.82
N LYS A 170 5.70 15.77 7.65
CA LYS A 170 5.12 16.14 6.34
C LYS A 170 3.69 15.62 6.15
N ILE A 171 3.44 14.36 6.53
CA ILE A 171 2.10 13.76 6.44
C ILE A 171 1.14 14.44 7.43
N GLY A 172 1.61 14.72 8.64
CA GLY A 172 0.84 15.43 9.67
C GLY A 172 0.43 16.83 9.20
N ASP A 173 1.39 17.64 8.77
CA ASP A 173 1.16 19.01 8.27
C ASP A 173 0.18 19.04 7.10
N TYR A 174 0.22 18.01 6.25
CA TYR A 174 -0.68 17.91 5.11
C TYR A 174 -2.09 17.45 5.51
N LEU A 175 -2.22 16.38 6.30
CA LEU A 175 -3.52 15.77 6.60
C LEU A 175 -4.28 16.44 7.74
N ALA A 176 -3.58 16.98 8.75
CA ALA A 176 -4.17 17.53 9.96
C ALA A 176 -5.28 18.57 9.71
N PRO A 177 -5.09 19.58 8.82
CA PRO A 177 -6.12 20.58 8.57
C PRO A 177 -7.07 20.21 7.40
N ARG A 178 -6.93 19.01 6.82
CA ARG A 178 -7.58 18.67 5.54
C ARG A 178 -8.49 17.45 5.60
N CYS A 179 -8.10 16.37 6.26
CA CYS A 179 -8.73 15.05 6.09
C CYS A 179 -9.82 14.78 7.13
N GLU A 180 -11.02 14.38 6.70
CA GLU A 180 -12.12 14.01 7.63
C GLU A 180 -11.80 12.81 8.52
N HIS A 181 -10.87 11.94 8.10
CA HIS A 181 -10.41 10.80 8.92
C HIS A 181 -9.44 11.20 10.03
N VAL A 182 -8.94 12.44 10.03
CA VAL A 182 -8.16 13.00 11.13
C VAL A 182 -9.08 13.77 12.07
N ASP A 183 -9.88 14.67 11.51
CA ASP A 183 -10.88 15.46 12.24
C ASP A 183 -12.17 15.52 11.41
N PRO A 184 -13.33 15.07 11.93
CA PRO A 184 -14.62 15.11 11.22
C PRO A 184 -15.02 16.51 10.72
N MET A 185 -14.43 17.58 11.26
CA MET A 185 -14.69 18.95 10.84
C MET A 185 -13.84 19.44 9.68
N ASN A 186 -12.85 18.65 9.27
CA ASN A 186 -12.01 19.00 8.14
C ASN A 186 -12.78 19.03 6.80
N PRO A 187 -12.31 19.83 5.82
CA PRO A 187 -13.04 20.09 4.58
C PRO A 187 -13.02 18.93 3.57
N CYS A 188 -11.99 18.06 3.58
CA CYS A 188 -11.92 16.93 2.64
C CYS A 188 -12.77 15.76 3.13
N ARG A 189 -13.92 15.57 2.48
CA ARG A 189 -14.84 14.46 2.75
C ARG A 189 -14.82 13.44 1.61
N CYS A 190 -14.42 12.20 1.87
CA CYS A 190 -14.35 11.12 0.90
C CYS A 190 -15.65 10.96 0.07
N PRO A 191 -16.86 10.98 0.67
CA PRO A 191 -18.10 10.92 -0.10
C PRO A 191 -18.27 12.02 -1.15
N ALA A 192 -17.74 13.22 -0.88
CA ALA A 192 -17.80 14.31 -1.85
C ALA A 192 -16.78 14.14 -2.99
N ARG A 193 -15.76 13.29 -2.84
CA ARG A 193 -14.64 13.15 -3.79
C ARG A 193 -14.74 11.94 -4.72
N VAL A 194 -15.53 10.92 -4.39
CA VAL A 194 -15.65 9.68 -5.19
C VAL A 194 -15.98 9.96 -6.65
N GLY A 195 -16.93 10.86 -6.95
CA GLY A 195 -17.30 11.16 -8.33
C GLY A 195 -16.16 11.76 -9.15
N THR A 196 -15.35 12.64 -8.55
CA THR A 196 -14.16 13.19 -9.21
C THR A 196 -13.09 12.11 -9.37
N ALA A 197 -12.88 11.29 -8.34
CA ALA A 197 -11.90 10.21 -8.37
C ALA A 197 -12.20 9.22 -9.52
N LEU A 198 -13.47 8.87 -9.73
CA LEU A 198 -13.90 8.06 -10.87
C LEU A 198 -13.65 8.76 -12.21
N ARG A 199 -14.10 10.02 -12.36
CA ARG A 199 -13.95 10.76 -13.63
C ARG A 199 -12.49 10.96 -14.05
N LYS A 200 -11.59 11.15 -13.09
CA LYS A 200 -10.17 11.33 -13.34
C LYS A 200 -9.39 10.01 -13.41
N GLY A 201 -10.06 8.86 -13.24
CA GLY A 201 -9.41 7.54 -13.21
C GLY A 201 -8.49 7.33 -12.00
N PHE A 202 -8.68 8.09 -10.93
CA PHE A 202 -7.92 7.95 -9.68
C PHE A 202 -8.30 6.67 -8.93
N ILE A 203 -9.57 6.24 -9.06
CA ILE A 203 -10.03 4.92 -8.64
C ILE A 203 -10.73 4.23 -9.81
N PRO A 204 -10.68 2.89 -9.91
CA PRO A 204 -11.40 2.16 -10.92
C PRO A 204 -12.92 2.30 -10.73
N PRO A 205 -13.71 2.14 -11.80
CA PRO A 205 -15.16 2.03 -11.68
C PRO A 205 -15.55 0.77 -10.90
N PRO A 206 -16.72 0.77 -10.23
CA PRO A 206 -17.19 -0.40 -9.51
C PRO A 206 -17.37 -1.60 -10.45
N THR A 207 -16.92 -2.78 -10.02
CA THR A 207 -17.04 -4.04 -10.76
C THR A 207 -17.89 -5.04 -9.95
N PRO A 208 -18.94 -5.66 -10.52
CA PRO A 208 -19.45 -5.45 -11.88
C PRO A 208 -20.01 -4.02 -12.07
N PRO A 209 -20.06 -3.52 -13.33
CA PRO A 209 -20.74 -2.27 -13.64
C PRO A 209 -22.17 -2.31 -13.10
N VAL A 210 -22.72 -1.16 -12.73
CA VAL A 210 -24.02 -0.99 -12.06
C VAL A 210 -25.13 -1.72 -12.85
N GLY A 211 -25.36 -2.99 -12.50
CA GLY A 211 -26.13 -3.93 -13.29
C GLY A 211 -26.50 -5.16 -12.47
N GLY A 212 -27.68 -5.11 -11.86
CA GLY A 212 -28.59 -6.27 -11.80
C GLY A 212 -28.27 -7.46 -10.89
N ALA A 213 -27.65 -7.29 -9.72
CA ALA A 213 -27.69 -8.34 -8.69
C ALA A 213 -28.47 -7.85 -7.46
N VAL A 214 -29.75 -8.25 -7.37
CA VAL A 214 -30.58 -8.03 -6.18
C VAL A 214 -30.19 -9.08 -5.14
N SER A 215 -29.47 -8.67 -4.10
CA SER A 215 -29.22 -9.48 -2.91
C SER A 215 -29.95 -8.86 -1.71
N LEU A 216 -30.77 -9.64 -1.02
CA LEU A 216 -31.38 -9.24 0.26
C LEU A 216 -30.37 -9.23 1.42
N ARG A 217 -29.18 -9.82 1.23
CA ARG A 217 -28.12 -9.84 2.24
C ARG A 217 -27.14 -8.70 1.99
N ARG A 218 -26.90 -7.88 3.02
CA ARG A 218 -25.75 -6.96 3.05
C ARG A 218 -24.48 -7.83 2.95
N PRO A 219 -23.64 -7.68 1.91
CA PRO A 219 -22.32 -8.32 1.93
C PRO A 219 -21.58 -7.78 3.16
N PRO A 220 -20.85 -8.63 3.91
CA PRO A 220 -20.07 -8.14 5.04
C PRO A 220 -19.15 -7.03 4.52
N SER A 221 -19.33 -5.80 5.02
CA SER A 221 -18.34 -4.74 4.80
C SER A 221 -17.12 -5.16 5.61
N PRO A 222 -15.97 -5.45 4.98
CA PRO A 222 -14.82 -5.93 5.72
C PRO A 222 -14.24 -4.85 6.67
N TYR A 223 -14.71 -3.59 6.57
CA TYR A 223 -14.19 -2.45 7.31
C TYR A 223 -15.31 -1.48 7.75
N GLY A 224 -15.12 -0.82 8.91
CA GLY A 224 -16.03 0.19 9.46
C GLY A 224 -16.15 1.45 8.59
N ARG A 225 -17.13 2.31 8.92
CA ARG A 225 -17.57 3.47 8.10
C ARG A 225 -16.44 4.46 7.81
N TYR A 226 -15.42 4.50 8.67
CA TYR A 226 -14.26 5.37 8.53
C TYR A 226 -12.93 4.59 8.42
N GLY A 227 -12.99 3.28 8.12
CA GLY A 227 -11.82 2.45 7.90
C GLY A 227 -10.91 2.31 9.12
N ALA A 228 -11.49 2.28 10.32
CA ALA A 228 -10.82 2.02 11.59
C ALA A 228 -11.26 0.65 12.14
N GLY A 229 -11.26 -0.39 11.30
CA GLY A 229 -11.73 -1.72 11.70
C GLY A 229 -13.14 -1.74 12.33
N PRO A 230 -13.55 -2.87 12.92
CA PRO A 230 -14.75 -2.93 13.75
C PRO A 230 -14.49 -2.25 15.11
N GLY A 231 -15.29 -1.23 15.48
CA GLY A 231 -15.32 -0.69 16.84
C GLY A 231 -14.51 0.60 17.11
N ALA A 232 -13.93 1.25 16.10
CA ALA A 232 -13.25 2.54 16.26
C ALA A 232 -13.86 3.66 15.40
N ASP A 233 -15.17 3.58 15.15
CA ASP A 233 -15.90 4.51 14.25
C ASP A 233 -16.04 5.95 14.81
N ASP A 234 -15.88 6.15 16.14
CA ASP A 234 -16.19 7.44 16.80
C ASP A 234 -15.04 8.04 17.65
N ALA A 235 -13.82 7.50 17.58
CA ALA A 235 -12.69 7.99 18.38
C ALA A 235 -11.77 8.95 17.57
N PRO A 236 -11.50 10.18 18.04
CA PRO A 236 -10.52 11.06 17.42
C PRO A 236 -9.13 10.40 17.41
N GLN A 237 -8.56 10.18 16.22
CA GLN A 237 -7.26 9.56 16.07
C GLN A 237 -6.16 10.60 16.33
N ARG A 238 -5.67 10.68 17.58
CA ARG A 238 -4.59 11.62 17.97
C ARG A 238 -3.28 11.40 17.19
N ASP A 239 -3.06 10.21 16.65
CA ASP A 239 -1.96 9.91 15.74
C ASP A 239 -2.47 9.75 14.31
N ILE A 240 -2.19 10.75 13.46
CA ILE A 240 -2.54 10.77 12.03
C ILE A 240 -1.95 9.55 11.30
N ALA A 241 -0.77 9.09 11.74
CA ALA A 241 -0.10 7.96 11.14
C ALA A 241 -0.83 6.64 11.41
N ALA A 242 -1.62 6.56 12.49
CA ALA A 242 -2.38 5.36 12.83
C ALA A 242 -3.49 5.03 11.81
N ILE A 243 -3.94 6.01 11.02
CA ILE A 243 -4.90 5.78 9.92
C ILE A 243 -4.32 4.77 8.92
N TYR A 244 -3.00 4.76 8.73
CA TYR A 244 -2.31 3.88 7.79
C TYR A 244 -2.23 2.44 8.27
N GLY A 245 -2.14 2.20 9.58
CA GLY A 245 -2.04 0.86 10.17
C GLY A 245 -3.33 0.04 10.07
N GLY A 246 -4.46 0.69 9.75
CA GLY A 246 -5.75 0.06 9.43
C GLY A 246 -6.04 -0.04 7.94
N LEU A 247 -5.12 0.39 7.06
CA LEU A 247 -5.31 0.24 5.62
C LEU A 247 -5.09 -1.24 5.25
N PRO A 248 -6.07 -1.92 4.65
CA PRO A 248 -5.86 -3.25 4.10
C PRO A 248 -4.67 -3.32 3.15
N ALA A 249 -4.04 -4.49 3.16
CA ALA A 249 -3.05 -4.83 2.16
C ALA A 249 -3.73 -4.97 0.80
N PRO A 250 -3.16 -4.40 -0.27
CA PRO A 250 -3.63 -4.67 -1.62
C PRO A 250 -3.39 -6.15 -1.94
N GLU A 251 -4.34 -6.77 -2.63
CA GLU A 251 -4.20 -8.16 -3.06
C GLU A 251 -3.22 -8.23 -4.25
N PRO A 252 -2.23 -9.13 -4.23
CA PRO A 252 -1.37 -9.36 -5.38
C PRO A 252 -2.21 -9.86 -6.58
N PRO A 253 -1.98 -9.37 -7.81
CA PRO A 253 -2.70 -9.85 -8.98
C PRO A 253 -2.49 -11.34 -9.18
N ALA A 254 -3.53 -12.09 -9.56
CA ALA A 254 -3.43 -13.53 -9.76
C ALA A 254 -2.32 -13.90 -10.77
N GLU A 255 -2.15 -13.09 -11.81
CA GLU A 255 -1.12 -13.23 -12.84
C GLU A 255 0.31 -13.06 -12.28
N LEU A 256 0.49 -12.27 -11.21
CA LEU A 256 1.80 -12.12 -10.57
C LEU A 256 2.27 -13.44 -9.96
N ARG A 257 1.36 -14.17 -9.28
CA ARG A 257 1.70 -15.47 -8.70
C ARG A 257 2.10 -16.48 -9.76
N ALA A 258 1.33 -16.56 -10.85
CA ALA A 258 1.62 -17.46 -11.96
C ALA A 258 3.00 -17.17 -12.61
N ARG A 259 3.35 -15.89 -12.78
CA ARG A 259 4.67 -15.48 -13.31
C ARG A 259 5.82 -15.87 -12.38
N LEU A 260 5.66 -15.69 -11.07
CA LEU A 260 6.68 -16.11 -10.09
C LEU A 260 6.88 -17.62 -10.09
N ASP A 261 5.81 -18.41 -10.16
CA ASP A 261 5.91 -19.87 -10.22
C ASP A 261 6.61 -20.34 -11.49
N ALA A 262 6.32 -19.72 -12.64
CA ALA A 262 7.03 -20.00 -13.90
C ALA A 262 8.51 -19.58 -13.84
N ALA A 263 8.82 -18.45 -13.21
CA ALA A 263 10.20 -17.97 -13.05
C ALA A 263 11.04 -18.91 -12.18
N ILE A 264 10.47 -19.49 -11.12
CA ILE A 264 11.15 -20.48 -10.26
C ILE A 264 11.57 -21.71 -11.09
N ASP A 265 10.68 -22.21 -11.93
CA ASP A 265 10.94 -23.40 -12.74
C ASP A 265 12.02 -23.16 -13.81
N GLN A 266 12.13 -21.93 -14.31
CA GLN A 266 13.17 -21.53 -15.28
C GLN A 266 14.51 -21.21 -14.62
N ALA A 267 14.51 -20.50 -13.49
CA ALA A 267 15.72 -19.98 -12.84
C ALA A 267 16.48 -21.04 -12.03
N ILE A 268 15.77 -22.04 -11.50
CA ILE A 268 16.36 -23.09 -10.67
C ILE A 268 16.35 -24.37 -11.51
N GLY A 269 17.35 -24.53 -12.37
CA GLY A 269 17.64 -25.75 -13.14
C GLY A 269 18.21 -26.86 -12.28
#